data_AF-A0A930UE67-F1
#
_entry.id   AF-A0A930UE67-F1
#
_cell.length_a   1.000
_cell.length_b   1.000
_cell.length_c   1.000
_cell.angle_alpha   90.00
_cell.angle_beta   90.00
_cell.angle_gamma   90.00
#
_symmetry.space_group_name_H-M   'P 1'
#
loop_
_entity.id
_entity.type
_entity.pdbx_description
1 polymer ?
#
loop_
_entity_poly.entity_id
_entity_poly.type
_entity_poly.pdbx_seq_one_letter_code
_entity_poly.pdbx_strand_id
1 'polypeptide(L)'
;MQTERLTKKNRLGALAVFSAALLAGALSGAIERELSEHNFEFRGLQAYAKGAPEPYTGLVVWYHTNTRRKRLAQFNNGVLDGEQQYWFRNGRRQIVENYEMGSLHGERTEWFEDGTMKLEENYEEGRRHDTATEWFPSGLKKLRIKYNKGVKDGAETVWFESGRRKEILSFKDGNMFKTTTWYESGGRKSQTLFENGMKHGAETLWDENGIATVTNYSLGIIVEDRSDVVRVASAGSADAQLQAAILEFQRGDTETISVPGLNPLSLDELLSPEKVLETELLELEAGGASTDEVDG
;
A
#
# COMPACT_ATOMS: atom_id res chain seq x y z
N MET A 1 65.65 -10.61 51.65
CA MET A 1 64.24 -10.77 52.05
C MET A 1 63.58 -11.61 50.97
N GLN A 2 63.36 -12.90 51.28
CA GLN A 2 62.55 -13.95 50.62
C GLN A 2 62.71 -14.17 49.09
N THR A 3 63.52 -15.16 48.64
CA THR A 3 63.23 -16.60 48.40
C THR A 3 62.26 -16.85 47.22
N GLU A 4 62.78 -17.18 46.03
CA GLU A 4 62.94 -18.53 45.42
C GLU A 4 61.85 -18.82 44.36
N ARG A 5 62.21 -18.85 43.07
CA ARG A 5 62.46 -20.05 42.24
C ARG A 5 61.31 -21.07 42.24
N LEU A 6 60.65 -21.28 41.09
CA LEU A 6 60.93 -22.39 40.17
C LEU A 6 59.99 -22.43 38.94
N THR A 7 60.61 -22.80 37.83
CA THR A 7 60.10 -22.99 36.46
C THR A 7 59.30 -24.28 36.24
N LYS A 8 58.33 -24.30 35.29
CA LYS A 8 58.27 -25.25 34.14
C LYS A 8 56.99 -25.16 33.26
N LYS A 9 57.24 -25.06 31.94
CA LYS A 9 56.69 -25.78 30.76
C LYS A 9 55.17 -26.00 30.54
N ASN A 10 54.74 -25.52 29.36
CA ASN A 10 53.89 -26.13 28.31
C ASN A 10 52.61 -26.92 28.68
N ARG A 11 51.48 -26.54 28.06
CA ARG A 11 50.69 -27.39 27.14
C ARG A 11 49.55 -26.62 26.42
N LEU A 12 49.42 -26.93 25.12
CA LEU A 12 48.27 -26.61 24.25
C LEU A 12 46.97 -27.26 24.77
N GLY A 13 45.85 -26.61 24.45
CA GLY A 13 44.60 -27.26 24.05
C GLY A 13 43.52 -27.39 25.11
N ALA A 14 42.36 -26.75 24.87
CA ALA A 14 41.06 -27.41 24.86
C ALA A 14 39.95 -26.38 24.56
N LEU A 15 39.20 -26.63 23.48
CA LEU A 15 37.86 -26.10 23.26
C LEU A 15 37.03 -26.33 24.54
N ALA A 16 36.51 -25.27 25.13
CA ALA A 16 35.52 -25.38 26.19
C ALA A 16 34.12 -25.53 25.57
N VAL A 17 33.75 -26.76 25.24
CA VAL A 17 32.34 -27.16 25.09
C VAL A 17 31.80 -27.33 26.51
N PHE A 18 31.07 -26.35 27.02
CA PHE A 18 30.41 -26.48 28.33
C PHE A 18 28.98 -26.99 28.14
N SER A 19 28.82 -28.28 28.44
CA SER A 19 27.55 -28.96 28.69
C SER A 19 26.84 -28.39 29.93
N ALA A 20 25.51 -28.42 29.89
CA ALA A 20 24.60 -27.78 30.84
C ALA A 20 24.51 -28.46 32.22
N ALA A 21 24.25 -27.66 33.27
CA ALA A 21 23.44 -28.03 34.44
C ALA A 21 22.99 -26.76 35.22
N LEU A 22 21.73 -26.79 35.68
CA LEU A 22 20.94 -25.72 36.30
C LEU A 22 21.35 -25.32 37.73
N LEU A 23 21.06 -24.07 38.12
CA LEU A 23 20.44 -23.71 39.42
C LEU A 23 19.86 -22.28 39.39
N ALA A 24 18.67 -22.12 39.95
CA ALA A 24 17.83 -20.93 39.95
C ALA A 24 18.24 -19.89 41.02
N GLY A 25 18.00 -18.60 40.74
CA GLY A 25 18.06 -17.52 41.74
C GLY A 25 18.26 -16.13 41.12
N ALA A 26 17.23 -15.30 41.22
CA ALA A 26 17.07 -13.93 40.72
C ALA A 26 18.34 -13.06 40.56
N LEU A 27 18.53 -12.51 39.34
CA LEU A 27 19.10 -11.19 39.08
C LEU A 27 18.73 -10.76 37.66
N SER A 28 18.20 -9.54 37.55
CA SER A 28 18.04 -8.80 36.30
C SER A 28 19.34 -8.84 35.49
N GLY A 29 19.28 -9.36 34.26
CA GLY A 29 20.43 -9.48 33.38
C GLY A 29 20.78 -10.91 32.95
N ALA A 30 19.78 -11.81 32.88
CA ALA A 30 19.96 -13.07 32.16
C ALA A 30 20.19 -12.72 30.68
N ILE A 31 21.44 -12.78 30.23
CA ILE A 31 21.76 -12.89 28.82
C ILE A 31 21.00 -14.11 28.34
N GLU A 32 19.87 -13.92 27.65
CA GLU A 32 19.20 -15.02 26.96
C GLU A 32 20.25 -15.66 26.07
N ARG A 33 20.67 -16.88 26.43
CA ARG A 33 21.69 -17.59 25.67
C ARG A 33 21.08 -17.96 24.33
N GLU A 34 21.52 -17.27 23.27
CA GLU A 34 21.17 -17.59 21.90
C GLU A 34 21.56 -19.05 21.59
N LEU A 35 20.60 -19.86 21.15
CA LEU A 35 20.81 -21.22 20.70
C LEU A 35 21.24 -21.20 19.23
N SER A 36 22.36 -21.85 18.90
CA SER A 36 22.75 -22.02 17.49
C SER A 36 21.79 -22.95 16.77
N GLU A 37 21.52 -22.66 15.48
CA GLU A 37 20.83 -23.55 14.54
C GLU A 37 21.27 -25.03 14.60
N HIS A 38 22.53 -25.31 14.93
CA HIS A 38 23.06 -26.67 15.02
C HIS A 38 22.56 -27.46 16.22
N ASN A 39 22.12 -26.76 17.28
CA ASN A 39 21.60 -27.35 18.52
C ASN A 39 20.08 -27.21 18.63
N PHE A 40 19.42 -26.87 17.52
CA PHE A 40 18.00 -26.64 17.40
C PHE A 40 17.37 -27.65 16.44
N GLU A 41 16.13 -28.04 16.70
CA GLU A 41 15.35 -28.92 15.81
C GLU A 41 13.86 -28.61 15.91
N PHE A 42 13.12 -28.91 14.85
CA PHE A 42 11.66 -28.92 14.90
C PHE A 42 11.16 -30.34 15.09
N ARG A 43 10.23 -30.54 16.03
CA ARG A 43 9.45 -31.76 16.18
C ARG A 43 8.00 -31.41 15.85
N GLY A 44 7.57 -31.74 14.64
CA GLY A 44 6.32 -31.20 14.08
C GLY A 44 6.44 -29.69 13.84
N LEU A 45 5.49 -28.91 14.36
CA LEU A 45 5.47 -27.45 14.26
C LEU A 45 6.15 -26.74 15.44
N GLN A 46 6.64 -27.49 16.43
CA GLN A 46 7.25 -26.95 17.62
C GLN A 46 8.78 -27.05 17.58
N ALA A 47 9.42 -25.99 18.00
CA ALA A 47 10.85 -25.85 18.15
C ALA A 47 11.35 -26.45 19.47
N TYR A 48 12.50 -27.12 19.42
CA TYR A 48 13.18 -27.73 20.57
C TYR A 48 14.69 -27.47 20.50
N ALA A 49 15.33 -27.38 21.66
CA ALA A 49 16.76 -27.67 21.73
C ALA A 49 16.96 -29.18 21.54
N LYS A 50 17.99 -29.59 20.80
CA LYS A 50 18.26 -31.01 20.54
C LYS A 50 18.39 -31.79 21.84
N GLY A 51 17.62 -32.88 21.96
CA GLY A 51 17.57 -33.72 23.15
C GLY A 51 16.78 -33.16 24.34
N ALA A 52 16.26 -31.93 24.26
CA ALA A 52 15.41 -31.38 25.31
C ALA A 52 14.02 -32.06 25.29
N PRO A 53 13.41 -32.36 26.45
CA PRO A 53 12.08 -32.93 26.52
C PRO A 53 10.99 -31.89 26.21
N GLU A 54 11.22 -30.64 26.59
CA GLU A 54 10.25 -29.55 26.47
C GLU A 54 10.50 -28.63 25.27
N PRO A 55 9.45 -28.01 24.69
CA PRO A 55 9.58 -27.01 23.65
C PRO A 55 10.50 -25.85 24.06
N TYR A 56 11.21 -25.28 23.09
CA TYR A 56 12.21 -24.25 23.31
C TYR A 56 11.60 -22.87 23.57
N THR A 57 12.11 -22.18 24.59
CA THR A 57 11.86 -20.76 24.86
C THR A 57 13.19 -20.02 24.89
N GLY A 58 13.31 -18.97 24.08
CA GLY A 58 14.51 -18.15 23.95
C GLY A 58 14.82 -17.78 22.50
N LEU A 59 16.04 -17.28 22.28
CA LEU A 59 16.51 -16.83 20.97
C LEU A 59 17.27 -17.93 20.23
N VAL A 60 16.99 -18.09 18.93
CA VAL A 60 17.76 -18.97 18.04
C VAL A 60 18.49 -18.13 17.01
N VAL A 61 19.77 -18.42 16.78
CA VAL A 61 20.63 -17.70 15.84
C VAL A 61 21.14 -18.61 14.72
N TRP A 62 21.03 -18.10 13.50
CA TRP A 62 21.58 -18.70 12.28
C TRP A 62 22.70 -17.82 11.75
N TYR A 63 23.73 -18.44 11.18
CA TYR A 63 24.89 -17.74 10.64
C TYR A 63 25.02 -17.93 9.14
N HIS A 64 25.55 -16.90 8.48
CA HIS A 64 26.07 -17.02 7.12
C HIS A 64 27.38 -17.83 7.14
N THR A 65 27.80 -18.31 5.97
CA THR A 65 29.09 -19.01 5.81
C THR A 65 30.30 -18.17 6.18
N ASN A 66 30.17 -16.83 6.19
CA ASN A 66 31.21 -15.89 6.66
C ASN A 66 31.08 -15.56 8.16
N THR A 67 30.38 -16.41 8.91
CA THR A 67 30.16 -16.34 10.37
C THR A 67 29.42 -15.09 10.86
N ARG A 68 28.89 -14.24 9.97
CA ARG A 68 27.99 -13.14 10.36
C ARG A 68 26.58 -13.67 10.59
N ARG A 69 25.80 -13.00 11.45
CA ARG A 69 24.39 -13.36 11.68
C ARG A 69 23.62 -13.31 10.38
N LYS A 70 22.77 -14.32 10.18
CA LYS A 70 21.83 -14.44 9.05
C LYS A 70 20.40 -14.25 9.50
N ARG A 71 20.05 -14.83 10.65
CA ARG A 71 18.72 -14.78 11.25
C ARG A 71 18.85 -14.86 12.77
N LEU A 72 17.92 -14.21 13.46
CA LEU A 72 17.68 -14.30 14.89
C LEU A 72 16.17 -14.40 15.04
N ALA A 73 15.68 -15.36 15.80
CA ALA A 73 14.25 -15.52 16.01
C ALA A 73 13.96 -15.87 17.47
N GLN A 74 12.93 -15.25 18.03
CA GLN A 74 12.44 -15.51 19.36
C GLN A 74 11.36 -16.61 19.34
N PHE A 75 11.52 -17.59 20.22
CA PHE A 75 10.55 -18.65 20.44
C PHE A 75 10.04 -18.61 21.87
N ASN A 76 8.77 -18.93 22.04
CA ASN A 76 8.12 -19.18 23.32
C ASN A 76 7.36 -20.50 23.22
N ASN A 77 7.68 -21.46 24.09
CA ASN A 77 7.10 -22.80 24.10
C ASN A 77 7.10 -23.47 22.72
N GLY A 78 8.21 -23.32 21.99
CA GLY A 78 8.45 -23.92 20.69
C GLY A 78 7.78 -23.21 19.52
N VAL A 79 7.13 -22.07 19.74
CA VAL A 79 6.43 -21.31 18.69
C VAL A 79 7.10 -19.94 18.55
N LEU A 80 7.16 -19.39 17.32
CA LEU A 80 7.68 -18.03 17.11
C LEU A 80 6.80 -17.02 17.86
N ASP A 81 7.40 -16.24 18.73
CA ASP A 81 6.67 -15.30 19.60
C ASP A 81 7.63 -14.18 19.99
N GLY A 82 7.43 -13.00 19.40
CA GLY A 82 8.33 -11.86 19.46
C GLY A 82 9.02 -11.55 18.12
N GLU A 83 10.14 -10.84 18.21
CA GLU A 83 10.83 -10.28 17.05
C GLU A 83 11.68 -11.35 16.33
N GLN A 84 11.65 -11.30 15.00
CA GLN A 84 12.48 -12.06 14.10
C GLN A 84 13.24 -11.11 13.18
N GLN A 85 14.55 -11.24 13.14
CA GLN A 85 15.44 -10.38 12.36
C GLN A 85 16.24 -11.21 11.36
N TYR A 86 16.48 -10.61 10.19
CA TYR A 86 17.34 -11.14 9.13
C TYR A 86 18.40 -10.12 8.75
N TRP A 87 19.57 -10.61 8.34
CA TRP A 87 20.68 -9.76 7.91
C TRP A 87 21.25 -10.21 6.57
N PHE A 88 21.64 -9.23 5.77
CA PHE A 88 22.46 -9.45 4.59
C PHE A 88 23.85 -9.96 5.00
N ARG A 89 24.57 -10.57 4.04
CA ARG A 89 25.94 -11.04 4.27
C ARG A 89 26.90 -9.89 4.63
N ASN A 90 26.60 -8.66 4.21
CA ASN A 90 27.34 -7.46 4.57
C ASN A 90 27.12 -7.00 6.04
N GLY A 91 26.19 -7.63 6.77
CA GLY A 91 25.88 -7.35 8.19
C GLY A 91 24.79 -6.31 8.41
N ARG A 92 24.22 -5.71 7.36
CA ARG A 92 23.07 -4.81 7.45
C ARG A 92 21.78 -5.59 7.62
N ARG A 93 20.79 -4.99 8.30
CA ARG A 93 19.46 -5.58 8.45
C ARG A 93 18.81 -5.72 7.07
N GLN A 94 18.18 -6.87 6.86
CA GLN A 94 17.44 -7.20 5.65
C GLN A 94 15.94 -7.15 5.92
N ILE A 95 15.48 -7.82 6.98
CA ILE A 95 14.07 -7.89 7.37
C ILE A 95 13.98 -7.85 8.90
N VAL A 96 12.96 -7.19 9.41
CA VAL A 96 12.48 -7.29 10.80
C VAL A 96 11.00 -7.62 10.73
N GLU A 97 10.57 -8.63 11.47
CA GLU A 97 9.22 -9.14 11.54
C GLU A 97 8.85 -9.38 13.01
N ASN A 98 7.58 -9.23 13.35
CA ASN A 98 7.08 -9.52 14.69
C ASN A 98 6.04 -10.64 14.60
N TYR A 99 6.08 -11.54 15.58
CA TYR A 99 5.18 -12.69 15.68
C TYR A 99 4.49 -12.70 17.04
N GLU A 100 3.25 -13.17 17.06
CA GLU A 100 2.51 -13.51 18.28
C GLU A 100 1.94 -14.91 18.09
N MET A 101 2.29 -15.83 18.99
CA MET A 101 1.84 -17.23 18.94
C MET A 101 1.97 -17.89 17.55
N GLY A 102 3.06 -17.59 16.84
CA GLY A 102 3.42 -18.18 15.55
C GLY A 102 2.84 -17.47 14.34
N SER A 103 2.00 -16.46 14.53
CA SER A 103 1.41 -15.66 13.46
C SER A 103 2.09 -14.29 13.36
N LEU A 104 2.32 -13.77 12.16
CA LEU A 104 2.82 -12.40 11.99
C LEU A 104 1.86 -11.41 12.66
N HIS A 105 2.38 -10.54 13.51
CA HIS A 105 1.61 -9.55 14.25
C HIS A 105 2.48 -8.33 14.50
N GLY A 106 1.99 -7.15 14.10
CA GLY A 106 2.73 -5.89 14.19
C GLY A 106 3.52 -5.57 12.92
N GLU A 107 4.47 -4.64 13.08
CA GLU A 107 5.26 -4.09 11.98
C GLU A 107 6.18 -5.15 11.36
N ARG A 108 6.25 -5.15 10.03
CA ARG A 108 7.23 -5.85 9.21
C ARG A 108 7.92 -4.84 8.29
N THR A 109 9.24 -4.81 8.36
CA THR A 109 10.06 -3.88 7.58
C THR A 109 11.17 -4.62 6.88
N GLU A 110 11.43 -4.25 5.63
CA GLU A 110 12.45 -4.82 4.76
C GLU A 110 13.28 -3.71 4.11
N TRP A 111 14.58 -3.94 3.98
CA TRP A 111 15.54 -3.00 3.40
C TRP A 111 16.26 -3.61 2.20
N PHE A 112 16.72 -2.76 1.30
CA PHE A 112 17.72 -3.10 0.29
C PHE A 112 19.09 -3.28 0.95
N GLU A 113 20.04 -3.91 0.23
CA GLU A 113 21.38 -4.19 0.76
C GLU A 113 22.20 -2.93 1.08
N ASP A 114 21.87 -1.80 0.42
CA ASP A 114 22.44 -0.49 0.67
C ASP A 114 21.88 0.19 1.95
N GLY A 115 20.87 -0.41 2.59
CA GLY A 115 20.18 0.10 3.79
C GLY A 115 18.97 0.98 3.48
N THR A 116 18.66 1.24 2.21
CA THR A 116 17.46 1.97 1.81
C THR A 116 16.22 1.15 2.12
N MET A 117 15.16 1.77 2.64
CA MET A 117 13.90 1.08 2.93
C MET A 117 13.30 0.52 1.65
N LYS A 118 12.83 -0.72 1.69
CA LYS A 118 12.23 -1.42 0.55
C LYS A 118 10.73 -1.62 0.76
N LEU A 119 10.33 -2.02 1.96
CA LEU A 119 8.95 -2.32 2.30
C LEU A 119 8.71 -2.09 3.80
N GLU A 120 7.53 -1.59 4.11
CA GLU A 120 7.00 -1.38 5.45
C GLU A 120 5.52 -1.74 5.38
N GLU A 121 5.09 -2.68 6.21
CA GLU A 121 3.71 -3.14 6.29
C GLU A 121 3.40 -3.59 7.71
N ASN A 122 2.12 -3.71 8.05
CA ASN A 122 1.67 -4.13 9.37
C ASN A 122 0.76 -5.35 9.26
N TYR A 123 0.74 -6.18 10.29
CA TYR A 123 -0.02 -7.41 10.36
C TYR A 123 -0.83 -7.50 11.65
N GLU A 124 -2.00 -8.11 11.57
CA GLU A 124 -2.86 -8.48 12.70
C GLU A 124 -3.32 -9.92 12.47
N GLU A 125 -2.97 -10.83 13.39
CA GLU A 125 -3.29 -12.26 13.31
C GLU A 125 -2.92 -12.90 11.95
N GLY A 126 -1.72 -12.59 11.44
CA GLY A 126 -1.20 -13.11 10.18
C GLY A 126 -1.80 -12.47 8.92
N ARG A 127 -2.69 -11.47 9.04
CA ARG A 127 -3.29 -10.76 7.92
C ARG A 127 -2.77 -9.34 7.84
N ARG A 128 -2.52 -8.84 6.63
CA ARG A 128 -2.13 -7.42 6.42
C ARG A 128 -3.16 -6.47 7.01
N HIS A 129 -2.71 -5.48 7.75
CA HIS A 129 -3.54 -4.47 8.39
C HIS A 129 -2.92 -3.09 8.13
N ASP A 130 -3.76 -2.06 8.04
CA ASP A 130 -3.35 -0.67 7.79
C ASP A 130 -2.55 -0.50 6.49
N THR A 131 -1.47 0.28 6.49
CA THR A 131 -0.82 0.76 5.27
C THR A 131 0.40 -0.11 4.98
N ALA A 132 0.48 -0.62 3.76
CA ALA A 132 1.70 -1.19 3.19
C ALA A 132 2.32 -0.19 2.22
N THR A 133 3.62 0.09 2.34
CA THR A 133 4.37 0.96 1.44
C THR A 133 5.59 0.23 0.89
N GLU A 134 5.83 0.34 -0.41
CA GLU A 134 7.04 -0.17 -1.09
C GLU A 134 7.79 1.02 -1.69
N TRP A 135 9.12 0.92 -1.71
CA TRP A 135 10.01 1.93 -2.28
C TRP A 135 10.90 1.35 -3.37
N PHE A 136 11.30 2.20 -4.30
CA PHE A 136 12.37 1.91 -5.26
C PHE A 136 13.75 1.94 -4.56
N PRO A 137 14.80 1.35 -5.16
CA PRO A 137 16.16 1.47 -4.66
C PRO A 137 16.65 2.92 -4.53
N SER A 138 16.07 3.85 -5.30
CA SER A 138 16.32 5.30 -5.18
C SER A 138 15.79 5.92 -3.88
N GLY A 139 14.99 5.19 -3.09
CA GLY A 139 14.29 5.69 -1.91
C GLY A 139 12.99 6.42 -2.21
N LEU A 140 12.59 6.54 -3.48
CA LEU A 140 11.29 7.09 -3.87
C LEU A 140 10.18 6.04 -3.68
N LYS A 141 8.98 6.49 -3.32
CA LYS A 141 7.82 5.60 -3.17
C LYS A 141 7.52 4.93 -4.51
N LYS A 142 7.22 3.64 -4.45
CA LYS A 142 6.81 2.81 -5.58
C LYS A 142 5.35 2.45 -5.49
N LEU A 143 4.89 2.08 -4.29
CA LEU A 143 3.56 1.54 -4.04
C LEU A 143 3.10 1.93 -2.63
N ARG A 144 1.80 2.18 -2.47
CA ARG A 144 1.16 2.37 -1.17
C ARG A 144 -0.25 1.84 -1.24
N ILE A 145 -0.59 0.91 -0.36
CA ILE A 145 -1.90 0.23 -0.32
C ILE A 145 -2.43 0.30 1.10
N LYS A 146 -3.74 0.50 1.24
CA LYS A 146 -4.43 0.36 2.53
C LYS A 146 -5.16 -0.98 2.61
N TYR A 147 -4.96 -1.67 3.72
CA TYR A 147 -5.59 -2.91 4.09
C TYR A 147 -6.41 -2.76 5.36
N ASN A 148 -7.47 -3.54 5.46
CA ASN A 148 -8.24 -3.77 6.67
C ASN A 148 -8.44 -5.29 6.81
N LYS A 149 -7.80 -5.90 7.80
CA LYS A 149 -7.87 -7.35 8.10
C LYS A 149 -7.66 -8.25 6.87
N GLY A 150 -6.67 -7.91 6.05
CA GLY A 150 -6.26 -8.65 4.86
C GLY A 150 -6.97 -8.24 3.57
N VAL A 151 -7.99 -7.37 3.65
CA VAL A 151 -8.77 -6.91 2.49
C VAL A 151 -8.33 -5.49 2.11
N LYS A 152 -8.17 -5.21 0.81
CA LYS A 152 -7.89 -3.83 0.35
C LYS A 152 -9.10 -2.94 0.64
N ASP A 153 -8.89 -1.85 1.36
CA ASP A 153 -9.95 -0.89 1.69
C ASP A 153 -9.40 0.53 1.69
N GLY A 154 -9.74 1.29 0.64
CA GLY A 154 -9.15 2.59 0.32
C GLY A 154 -8.34 2.58 -0.98
N ALA A 155 -7.37 3.49 -1.09
CA ALA A 155 -6.59 3.67 -2.31
C ALA A 155 -5.31 2.82 -2.32
N GLU A 156 -5.05 2.19 -3.45
CA GLU A 156 -3.74 1.71 -3.87
C GLU A 156 -3.15 2.75 -4.84
N THR A 157 -2.02 3.34 -4.47
CA THR A 157 -1.31 4.32 -5.30
C THR A 157 0.00 3.74 -5.78
N VAL A 158 0.26 3.87 -7.08
CA VAL A 158 1.49 3.45 -7.74
C VAL A 158 2.17 4.71 -8.29
N TRP A 159 3.49 4.76 -8.19
CA TRP A 159 4.31 5.85 -8.70
C TRP A 159 5.28 5.37 -9.77
N PHE A 160 5.63 6.27 -10.68
CA PHE A 160 6.81 6.12 -11.54
C PHE A 160 8.08 6.32 -10.70
N GLU A 161 9.21 5.84 -11.22
CA GLU A 161 10.51 6.04 -10.57
C GLU A 161 10.92 7.54 -10.53
N SER A 162 10.34 8.38 -11.37
CA SER A 162 10.43 9.84 -11.27
C SER A 162 9.72 10.44 -10.04
N GLY A 163 9.01 9.63 -9.26
CA GLY A 163 8.21 10.05 -8.10
C GLY A 163 6.84 10.64 -8.46
N ARG A 164 6.52 10.71 -9.76
CA ARG A 164 5.19 11.14 -10.24
C ARG A 164 4.17 10.01 -10.08
N ARG A 165 2.92 10.36 -9.82
CA ARG A 165 1.84 9.37 -9.73
C ARG A 165 1.66 8.69 -11.07
N LYS A 166 1.53 7.36 -11.04
CA LYS A 166 1.28 6.51 -12.21
C LYS A 166 -0.17 6.04 -12.24
N GLU A 167 -0.66 5.57 -11.10
CA GLU A 167 -1.96 4.93 -11.00
C GLU A 167 -2.55 5.04 -9.59
N ILE A 168 -3.87 5.14 -9.51
CA ILE A 168 -4.64 5.02 -8.28
C ILE A 168 -5.80 4.06 -8.54
N LEU A 169 -5.82 2.94 -7.82
CA LEU A 169 -6.95 2.01 -7.76
C LEU A 169 -7.70 2.28 -6.46
N SER A 170 -9.01 2.48 -6.53
CA SER A 170 -9.87 2.75 -5.37
C SER A 170 -10.70 1.51 -5.05
N PHE A 171 -10.55 1.03 -3.82
CA PHE A 171 -11.25 -0.14 -3.29
C PHE A 171 -12.19 0.26 -2.17
N LYS A 172 -13.30 -0.46 -2.06
CA LYS A 172 -14.17 -0.47 -0.89
C LYS A 172 -14.50 -1.91 -0.53
N ASP A 173 -14.12 -2.32 0.68
CA ASP A 173 -14.35 -3.68 1.19
C ASP A 173 -13.88 -4.77 0.21
N GLY A 174 -12.73 -4.55 -0.42
CA GLY A 174 -12.11 -5.46 -1.40
C GLY A 174 -12.57 -5.27 -2.84
N ASN A 175 -13.67 -4.55 -3.07
CA ASN A 175 -14.21 -4.31 -4.41
C ASN A 175 -13.61 -3.05 -5.02
N MET A 176 -12.96 -3.18 -6.18
CA MET A 176 -12.48 -2.04 -6.94
C MET A 176 -13.65 -1.33 -7.62
N PHE A 177 -13.78 -0.02 -7.43
CA PHE A 177 -14.85 0.78 -8.04
C PHE A 177 -14.34 1.91 -8.94
N LYS A 178 -13.03 2.20 -8.91
CA LYS A 178 -12.43 3.24 -9.76
C LYS A 178 -10.95 2.99 -9.99
N THR A 179 -10.49 3.19 -11.21
CA THR A 179 -9.07 3.41 -11.52
C THR A 179 -8.85 4.83 -12.05
N THR A 180 -7.67 5.37 -11.83
CA THR A 180 -7.19 6.59 -12.49
C THR A 180 -5.72 6.40 -12.81
N THR A 181 -5.32 6.69 -14.05
CA THR A 181 -3.94 6.60 -14.50
C THR A 181 -3.44 7.96 -14.98
N TRP A 182 -2.12 8.14 -14.96
CA TRP A 182 -1.45 9.35 -15.41
C TRP A 182 -0.34 9.01 -16.40
N TYR A 183 -0.10 9.92 -17.33
CA TYR A 183 1.14 9.97 -18.09
C TYR A 183 2.27 10.40 -17.17
N GLU A 184 3.50 9.98 -17.47
CA GLU A 184 4.66 10.44 -16.72
C GLU A 184 4.89 11.96 -16.85
N SER A 185 4.40 12.58 -17.94
CA SER A 185 4.34 14.03 -18.10
C SER A 185 3.46 14.75 -17.05
N GLY A 186 2.58 14.01 -16.36
CA GLY A 186 1.72 14.49 -15.28
C GLY A 186 0.25 14.65 -15.68
N GLY A 187 -0.05 14.66 -16.97
CA GLY A 187 -1.42 14.66 -17.48
C GLY A 187 -2.17 13.41 -17.06
N ARG A 188 -3.47 13.53 -16.75
CA ARG A 188 -4.32 12.35 -16.54
C ARG A 188 -4.38 11.59 -17.87
N LYS A 189 -4.35 10.26 -17.81
CA LYS A 189 -4.39 9.37 -18.97
C LYS A 189 -5.71 8.63 -19.07
N SER A 190 -6.22 8.12 -17.96
CA SER A 190 -7.54 7.49 -17.92
C SER A 190 -8.19 7.57 -16.55
N GLN A 191 -9.50 7.39 -16.53
CA GLN A 191 -10.32 7.18 -15.36
C GLN A 191 -11.46 6.24 -15.75
N THR A 192 -11.62 5.15 -15.02
CA THR A 192 -12.66 4.15 -15.33
C THR A 192 -13.38 3.79 -14.05
N LEU A 193 -14.71 3.74 -14.09
CA LEU A 193 -15.57 3.31 -13.00
C LEU A 193 -15.95 1.83 -13.16
N PHE A 194 -16.12 1.15 -12.03
CA PHE A 194 -16.40 -0.28 -11.97
C PHE A 194 -17.51 -0.59 -10.97
N GLU A 195 -18.30 -1.61 -11.30
CA GLU A 195 -19.26 -2.23 -10.40
C GLU A 195 -19.15 -3.76 -10.58
N ASN A 196 -19.06 -4.50 -9.46
CA ASN A 196 -18.94 -5.96 -9.47
C ASN A 196 -17.79 -6.50 -10.36
N GLY A 197 -16.68 -5.75 -10.43
CA GLY A 197 -15.51 -6.10 -11.24
C GLY A 197 -15.66 -5.82 -12.75
N MET A 198 -16.80 -5.28 -13.20
CA MET A 198 -17.04 -4.90 -14.59
C MET A 198 -17.06 -3.38 -14.73
N LYS A 199 -16.71 -2.84 -15.91
CA LYS A 199 -16.85 -1.39 -16.17
C LYS A 199 -18.31 -0.98 -16.01
N HIS A 200 -18.58 0.05 -15.22
CA HIS A 200 -19.93 0.57 -15.00
C HIS A 200 -19.83 2.06 -14.73
N GLY A 201 -20.59 2.87 -15.46
CA GLY A 201 -20.45 4.32 -15.52
C GLY A 201 -19.43 4.76 -16.57
N ALA A 202 -18.93 5.98 -16.39
CA ALA A 202 -18.02 6.61 -17.36
C ALA A 202 -16.61 6.01 -17.32
N GLU A 203 -16.09 5.71 -18.50
CA GLU A 203 -14.66 5.67 -18.80
C GLU A 203 -14.28 6.97 -19.51
N THR A 204 -13.24 7.63 -19.05
CA THR A 204 -12.66 8.80 -19.70
C THR A 204 -11.20 8.51 -20.02
N LEU A 205 -10.83 8.72 -21.28
CA LEU A 205 -9.46 8.60 -21.78
C LEU A 205 -9.00 9.97 -22.25
N TRP A 206 -7.83 10.40 -21.81
CA TRP A 206 -7.22 11.65 -22.24
C TRP A 206 -6.01 11.35 -23.10
N ASP A 207 -5.78 12.15 -24.15
CA ASP A 207 -4.50 12.20 -24.85
C ASP A 207 -3.49 13.08 -24.08
N GLU A 208 -2.26 13.20 -24.59
CA GLU A 208 -1.23 14.04 -23.96
C GLU A 208 -1.52 15.54 -24.01
N ASN A 209 -2.42 15.99 -24.89
CA ASN A 209 -2.87 17.38 -24.98
C ASN A 209 -4.04 17.67 -24.04
N GLY A 210 -4.56 16.65 -23.34
CA GLY A 210 -5.70 16.74 -22.44
C GLY A 210 -7.06 16.66 -23.15
N ILE A 211 -7.11 16.28 -24.42
CA ILE A 211 -8.37 16.02 -25.12
C ILE A 211 -8.93 14.70 -24.61
N ALA A 212 -10.20 14.70 -24.20
CA ALA A 212 -10.85 13.56 -23.59
C ALA A 212 -11.88 12.90 -24.51
N THR A 213 -11.95 11.57 -24.45
CA THR A 213 -13.06 10.77 -24.97
C THR A 213 -13.74 10.08 -23.81
N VAL A 214 -15.07 10.12 -23.78
CA VAL A 214 -15.88 9.49 -22.73
C VAL A 214 -16.73 8.36 -23.34
N THR A 215 -16.74 7.20 -22.69
CA THR A 215 -17.59 6.08 -23.06
C THR A 215 -18.34 5.60 -21.82
N ASN A 216 -19.67 5.51 -21.90
CA ASN A 216 -20.49 5.05 -20.78
C ASN A 216 -20.73 3.55 -20.86
N TYR A 217 -20.50 2.85 -19.75
CA TYR A 217 -20.73 1.41 -19.60
C TYR A 217 -21.85 1.12 -18.60
N SER A 218 -22.59 0.04 -18.84
CA SER A 218 -23.44 -0.63 -17.85
C SER A 218 -23.03 -2.10 -17.79
N LEU A 219 -22.44 -2.51 -16.67
CA LEU A 219 -21.97 -3.89 -16.42
C LEU A 219 -21.14 -4.47 -17.58
N GLY A 220 -20.21 -3.68 -18.11
CA GLY A 220 -19.29 -4.04 -19.18
C GLY A 220 -19.81 -3.79 -20.60
N ILE A 221 -21.07 -3.41 -20.76
CA ILE A 221 -21.69 -3.12 -22.06
C ILE A 221 -21.68 -1.61 -22.30
N ILE A 222 -21.27 -1.16 -23.48
CA ILE A 222 -21.34 0.26 -23.86
C ILE A 222 -22.83 0.64 -24.02
N VAL A 223 -23.28 1.66 -23.30
CA VAL A 223 -24.68 2.11 -23.31
C VAL A 223 -24.87 3.48 -23.99
N GLU A 224 -23.82 4.29 -24.05
CA GLU A 224 -23.85 5.56 -24.76
C GLU A 224 -22.43 5.88 -25.22
N ASP A 225 -22.20 5.85 -26.54
CA ASP A 225 -20.96 6.28 -27.16
C ASP A 225 -21.13 7.74 -27.60
N ARG A 226 -20.99 8.67 -26.65
CA ARG A 226 -20.80 10.08 -26.97
C ARG A 226 -19.33 10.31 -27.26
N SER A 227 -18.84 9.79 -28.39
CA SER A 227 -17.50 10.06 -28.94
C SER A 227 -17.32 11.51 -29.40
N ASP A 228 -18.26 12.40 -29.08
CA ASP A 228 -18.12 13.84 -29.24
C ASP A 228 -16.98 14.33 -28.35
N VAL A 229 -15.98 14.93 -28.98
CA VAL A 229 -14.72 15.35 -28.37
C VAL A 229 -14.98 16.41 -27.28
N VAL A 230 -15.09 16.00 -26.02
CA VAL A 230 -15.23 16.94 -24.90
C VAL A 230 -13.84 17.47 -24.53
N ARG A 231 -13.60 18.75 -24.80
CA ARG A 231 -12.41 19.47 -24.31
C ARG A 231 -12.56 19.68 -22.79
N VAL A 232 -11.98 18.79 -21.98
CA VAL A 232 -11.87 18.98 -20.52
C VAL A 232 -10.48 19.52 -20.21
N ALA A 233 -10.37 20.82 -19.93
CA ALA A 233 -9.10 21.44 -19.55
C ALA A 233 -8.58 20.86 -18.22
N SER A 234 -7.27 20.58 -18.15
CA SER A 234 -6.62 20.08 -16.94
C SER A 234 -6.28 21.22 -15.97
N ALA A 235 -6.55 21.00 -14.68
CA ALA A 235 -6.54 22.04 -13.65
C ALA A 235 -5.16 22.69 -13.43
N GLY A 236 -5.09 24.01 -13.65
CA GLY A 236 -3.97 24.88 -13.28
C GLY A 236 -4.43 26.32 -13.04
N SER A 237 -4.52 26.72 -11.76
CA SER A 237 -4.60 28.07 -11.13
C SER A 237 -5.50 29.21 -11.69
N ALA A 238 -5.96 29.20 -12.94
CA ALA A 238 -6.96 30.15 -13.47
C ALA A 238 -8.41 29.71 -13.16
N ASP A 239 -8.56 28.58 -12.47
CA ASP A 239 -9.78 27.77 -12.44
C ASP A 239 -10.80 28.26 -11.40
N ALA A 240 -10.40 28.96 -10.34
CA ALA A 240 -11.36 29.39 -9.30
C ALA A 240 -12.34 30.46 -9.81
N GLN A 241 -11.90 31.36 -10.71
CA GLN A 241 -12.75 32.41 -11.27
C GLN A 241 -13.69 31.87 -12.36
N LEU A 242 -13.22 30.89 -13.14
CA LEU A 242 -14.04 30.22 -14.14
C LEU A 242 -15.08 29.30 -13.50
N GLN A 243 -14.71 28.55 -12.46
CA GLN A 243 -15.62 27.72 -11.67
C GLN A 243 -16.69 28.55 -10.95
N ALA A 244 -16.32 29.72 -10.40
CA ALA A 244 -17.28 30.62 -9.76
C ALA A 244 -18.28 31.22 -10.76
N ALA A 245 -17.81 31.65 -11.93
CA ALA A 245 -18.66 32.21 -12.97
C ALA A 245 -19.64 31.17 -13.57
N ILE A 246 -19.21 29.90 -13.68
CA ILE A 246 -20.08 28.80 -14.11
C ILE A 246 -21.18 28.53 -13.07
N LEU A 247 -20.88 28.66 -11.78
CA LEU A 247 -21.84 28.42 -10.70
C LEU A 247 -22.89 29.54 -10.58
N GLU A 248 -22.52 30.80 -10.86
CA GLU A 248 -23.44 31.95 -10.89
C GLU A 248 -24.41 31.89 -12.08
N PHE A 249 -23.93 31.44 -13.25
CA PHE A 249 -24.77 31.20 -14.41
C PHE A 249 -25.79 30.06 -14.18
N GLN A 250 -25.36 28.96 -13.54
CA GLN A 250 -26.23 27.83 -13.22
C GLN A 250 -27.33 28.14 -12.19
N ARG A 251 -27.18 29.22 -11.41
CA ARG A 251 -28.21 29.72 -10.49
C ARG A 251 -29.20 30.69 -11.14
N GLY A 252 -28.95 31.06 -12.41
CA GLY A 252 -29.78 32.02 -13.15
C GLY A 252 -29.52 33.48 -12.77
N ASP A 253 -28.42 33.77 -12.08
CA ASP A 253 -28.15 35.09 -11.51
C ASP A 253 -27.54 36.08 -12.54
N THR A 254 -27.05 35.60 -13.69
CA THR A 254 -26.49 36.44 -14.78
C THR A 254 -26.67 35.79 -16.16
N GLU A 255 -26.85 36.61 -17.22
CA GLU A 255 -26.97 36.14 -18.62
C GLU A 255 -25.64 36.15 -19.41
N THR A 256 -24.56 36.68 -18.83
CA THR A 256 -23.22 36.73 -19.48
C THR A 256 -22.09 36.55 -18.48
N ILE A 257 -21.06 35.79 -18.86
CA ILE A 257 -19.84 35.57 -18.06
C ILE A 257 -18.73 36.48 -18.61
N SER A 258 -18.23 37.40 -17.78
CA SER A 258 -17.07 38.25 -18.12
C SER A 258 -15.88 37.91 -17.23
N VAL A 259 -14.86 37.24 -17.79
CA VAL A 259 -13.58 37.00 -17.11
C VAL A 259 -12.54 38.02 -17.62
N PRO A 260 -11.97 38.89 -16.77
CA PRO A 260 -10.98 39.87 -17.21
C PRO A 260 -9.74 39.21 -17.82
N GLY A 261 -9.42 39.53 -19.07
CA GLY A 261 -8.23 39.04 -19.79
C GLY A 261 -8.47 37.94 -20.82
N LEU A 262 -9.73 37.52 -21.04
CA LEU A 262 -10.13 36.67 -22.15
C LEU A 262 -11.05 37.46 -23.10
N ASN A 263 -10.90 37.28 -24.41
CA ASN A 263 -11.83 37.87 -25.38
C ASN A 263 -13.25 37.32 -25.12
N PRO A 264 -14.29 38.17 -25.10
CA PRO A 264 -15.65 37.71 -24.88
C PRO A 264 -16.11 36.83 -26.06
N LEU A 265 -16.54 35.61 -25.74
CA LEU A 265 -17.18 34.71 -26.72
C LEU A 265 -18.63 35.14 -26.93
N SER A 266 -19.08 35.17 -28.18
CA SER A 266 -20.43 35.63 -28.53
C SER A 266 -21.49 34.52 -28.34
N LEU A 267 -22.75 34.90 -28.12
CA LEU A 267 -23.89 34.00 -27.91
C LEU A 267 -24.05 32.99 -29.08
N ASP A 268 -23.70 33.39 -30.30
CA ASP A 268 -23.75 32.55 -31.50
C ASP A 268 -22.63 31.49 -31.54
N GLU A 269 -21.51 31.68 -30.83
CA GLU A 269 -20.46 30.67 -30.65
C GLU A 269 -20.81 29.65 -29.54
N LEU A 270 -21.70 30.02 -28.62
CA LEU A 270 -22.18 29.15 -27.54
C LEU A 270 -23.38 28.26 -27.95
N LEU A 271 -24.14 28.69 -28.96
CA LEU A 271 -25.42 28.07 -29.39
C LEU A 271 -25.37 27.37 -30.76
N SER A 272 -24.20 27.08 -31.33
CA SER A 272 -24.13 26.21 -32.52
C SER A 272 -24.67 24.80 -32.21
N PRO A 273 -25.25 24.06 -33.18
CA PRO A 273 -26.10 22.88 -32.94
C PRO A 273 -25.45 21.69 -32.20
N GLU A 274 -24.14 21.73 -31.96
CA GLU A 274 -23.38 20.71 -31.21
C GLU A 274 -23.53 20.80 -29.67
N LYS A 275 -24.43 21.66 -29.14
CA LYS A 275 -24.66 21.82 -27.68
C LYS A 275 -26.11 21.72 -27.22
N VAL A 276 -27.03 21.27 -28.07
CA VAL A 276 -28.49 21.32 -27.79
C VAL A 276 -29.04 20.08 -27.07
N LEU A 277 -28.33 18.95 -27.02
CA LEU A 277 -28.89 17.69 -26.50
C LEU A 277 -28.57 17.42 -25.02
N GLU A 278 -29.13 18.24 -24.12
CA GLU A 278 -29.60 17.79 -22.80
C GLU A 278 -30.52 18.83 -22.11
N THR A 279 -31.40 19.47 -22.88
CA THR A 279 -32.65 20.00 -22.29
C THR A 279 -33.81 19.00 -22.47
N GLU A 280 -33.63 17.93 -23.24
CA GLU A 280 -34.68 16.95 -23.57
C GLU A 280 -34.71 15.69 -22.69
N LEU A 281 -33.94 15.63 -21.59
CA LEU A 281 -33.98 14.49 -20.64
C LEU A 281 -34.70 14.80 -19.32
N LEU A 282 -35.55 15.83 -19.32
CA LEU A 282 -36.48 16.14 -18.22
C LEU A 282 -37.96 16.21 -18.65
N GLU A 283 -38.30 15.93 -19.91
CA GLU A 283 -39.70 15.89 -20.36
C GLU A 283 -40.39 14.51 -20.22
N LEU A 284 -39.72 13.48 -19.68
CA LEU A 284 -40.30 12.14 -19.56
C LEU A 284 -40.89 11.78 -18.19
N GLU A 285 -40.91 12.67 -17.18
CA GLU A 285 -41.60 12.41 -15.90
C GLU A 285 -42.49 13.53 -15.35
N ALA A 286 -42.86 14.56 -16.12
CA ALA A 286 -43.80 15.57 -15.64
C ALA A 286 -44.70 16.18 -16.73
N GLY A 287 -45.70 15.43 -17.22
CA GLY A 287 -46.74 16.05 -18.05
C GLY A 287 -47.68 15.10 -18.81
N GLY A 288 -48.76 14.68 -18.15
CA GLY A 288 -49.93 14.02 -18.72
C GLY A 288 -50.72 13.33 -17.60
N ALA A 289 -51.60 13.99 -16.81
CA ALA A 289 -52.86 14.66 -17.18
C ALA A 289 -53.66 13.81 -18.19
N SER A 290 -54.93 13.44 -18.02
CA SER A 290 -56.05 13.90 -17.18
C SER A 290 -57.19 12.86 -17.39
N THR A 291 -58.15 12.66 -16.49
CA THR A 291 -59.55 13.17 -16.47
C THR A 291 -60.41 12.00 -15.90
N ASP A 292 -61.57 12.08 -15.25
CA ASP A 292 -62.58 13.11 -15.00
C ASP A 292 -63.34 12.75 -13.69
N GLU A 293 -63.92 13.78 -13.09
CA GLU A 293 -65.04 13.75 -12.13
C GLU A 293 -66.23 12.91 -12.64
N VAL A 294 -67.10 12.40 -11.75
CA VAL A 294 -68.54 12.75 -11.68
C VAL A 294 -69.10 12.34 -10.30
N ASP A 295 -69.84 13.30 -9.72
CA ASP A 295 -70.78 13.26 -8.59
C ASP A 295 -71.61 11.98 -8.38
N GLY A 296 -72.02 11.76 -7.11
CA GLY A 296 -73.18 10.94 -6.75
C GLY A 296 -73.07 10.18 -5.44
#